data_AF-A0A1A8K5S9-F1
#
_entry.id   AF-A0A1A8K5S9-F1
#
_cell.length_a   1.000
_cell.length_b   1.000
_cell.length_c   1.000
_cell.angle_alpha   90.00
_cell.angle_beta   90.00
_cell.angle_gamma   90.00
#
_symmetry.space_group_name_H-M   'P 1'
#
loop_
_entity.id
_entity.type
_entity.pdbx_description
1 polymer ?
#
loop_
_entity_poly.entity_id
_entity_poly.type
_entity_poly.pdbx_seq_one_letter_code
_entity_poly.pdbx_strand_id
1 'polypeptide(L)'
;EKAHGNWMKLYLEGNASEVLMNMGKKVLKQYLEALAAMSSALSKQLGKYDMYSMIAGMVFVFQLLLVLVLAMPEALSGSAAVDLPVLSSLFSLPFYLLCLLLASVHVLVCTSAESSCYFCSLSWGLVFAAVAFSSAMFCILISLATRRLPLAPKIQGKNTGGDWSLSELDVLLLAGTIGHTLSLAASSFVEEEHQTWYFLLNTLCLAVFQDVCRKYFREQRGFGEEEELFLPSKDSHPSSHHKSEMSSEKWLALATPPFTLVCCRLLRSLNQTGVQWAHLPDVGHWLNSSDHKTVLSLLSAFCLVLIYLLVQRRCSLVSKFALALGLLGVYSYRAAVGNVLFPWQQSTRTTSKGTVEARFVYVFVLGILFTGTKGLLRSQILTADAKLKSRGLWEIYSGLVLLVSLLFRAHNLPVLCCCLLIQTLMAQFIWKKLHYDAAQTTIMHYWFGQAFFYFQGNSNNIATVDISVSFVGLESYIEAPAIVLTALSTYAGPLLWACHLVCYLSSERERSPVAIGHGCYCLALLRSVPAAAYIVLVTVLRYHLFIWSVFSPKLLYESMHLLLTAGVCLFFITMEQSHSTSKS
;
A
#
# COMPACT_ATOMS: atom_id res chain seq x y z
N GLU A 1 18.30 51.28 -8.48
CA GLU A 1 18.55 52.45 -7.60
C GLU A 1 18.69 53.77 -8.37
N LYS A 2 19.78 54.00 -9.12
CA LYS A 2 19.96 55.27 -9.88
C LYS A 2 18.79 55.65 -10.81
N ALA A 3 18.25 54.69 -11.57
CA ALA A 3 17.09 54.93 -12.45
C ALA A 3 15.80 55.24 -11.67
N HIS A 4 15.60 54.61 -10.51
CA HIS A 4 14.46 54.85 -9.63
C HIS A 4 14.54 56.22 -8.95
N GLY A 5 15.73 56.61 -8.47
CA GLY A 5 15.96 57.94 -7.91
C GLY A 5 15.71 59.06 -8.94
N ASN A 6 16.15 58.88 -10.18
CA ASN A 6 15.89 59.83 -11.26
C ASN A 6 14.39 59.92 -11.62
N TRP A 7 13.69 58.78 -11.65
CA TRP A 7 12.24 58.76 -11.86
C TRP A 7 11.49 59.49 -10.73
N MET A 8 11.88 59.26 -9.47
CA MET A 8 11.26 59.89 -8.30
C MET A 8 11.49 61.40 -8.27
N LYS A 9 12.69 61.85 -8.64
CA LYS A 9 13.01 63.28 -8.76
C LYS A 9 12.14 63.97 -9.83
N LEU A 10 12.01 63.37 -11.01
CA LEU A 10 11.17 63.89 -12.09
C LEU A 10 9.67 63.88 -11.74
N TYR A 11 9.23 62.88 -10.98
CA TYR A 11 7.87 62.80 -10.46
C TYR A 11 7.57 63.93 -9.46
N LEU A 12 8.50 64.17 -8.52
CA LEU A 12 8.38 65.23 -7.51
C LEU A 12 8.48 66.64 -8.11
N GLU A 13 9.21 66.81 -9.21
CA GLU A 13 9.30 68.06 -9.99
C GLU A 13 8.06 68.34 -10.86
N GLY A 14 7.02 67.49 -10.80
CA GLY A 14 5.73 67.72 -11.48
C GLY A 14 5.76 67.50 -13.00
N ASN A 15 6.76 66.78 -13.51
CA ASN A 15 6.98 66.64 -14.95
C ASN A 15 6.04 65.56 -15.55
N ALA A 16 4.93 65.99 -16.17
CA ALA A 16 3.92 65.09 -16.77
C ALA A 16 4.28 64.57 -18.18
N SER A 17 5.58 64.53 -18.52
CA SER A 17 6.04 64.18 -19.87
C SER A 17 6.08 62.67 -20.13
N GLU A 18 6.00 62.29 -21.41
CA GLU A 18 6.18 60.91 -21.90
C GLU A 18 7.49 60.28 -21.40
N VAL A 19 8.50 61.11 -21.11
CA VAL A 19 9.78 60.73 -20.51
C VAL A 19 9.61 60.12 -19.11
N LEU A 20 8.75 60.69 -18.26
CA LEU A 20 8.46 60.16 -16.92
C LEU A 20 7.81 58.77 -17.02
N MET A 21 6.88 58.60 -17.98
CA MET A 21 6.19 57.34 -18.21
C MET A 21 7.13 56.25 -18.75
N ASN A 22 8.01 56.60 -19.70
CA ASN A 22 9.02 55.69 -20.25
C ASN A 22 10.08 55.31 -19.21
N MET A 23 10.50 56.26 -18.37
CA MET A 23 11.39 55.98 -17.25
C MET A 23 10.72 55.09 -16.21
N GLY A 24 9.44 55.32 -15.91
CA GLY A 24 8.65 54.47 -15.01
C GLY A 24 8.54 53.03 -15.51
N LYS A 25 8.25 52.83 -16.81
CA LYS A 25 8.26 51.49 -17.45
C LYS A 25 9.63 50.82 -17.35
N LYS A 26 10.72 51.58 -17.56
CA LYS A 26 12.09 51.07 -17.45
C LYS A 26 12.42 50.65 -16.02
N VAL A 27 12.03 51.45 -15.03
CA VAL A 27 12.23 51.14 -13.60
C VAL A 27 11.42 49.91 -13.21
N LEU A 28 10.15 49.83 -13.60
CA LEU A 28 9.30 48.65 -13.36
C LEU A 28 9.94 47.38 -13.95
N LYS A 29 10.39 47.44 -15.21
CA LYS A 29 11.08 46.32 -15.87
C LYS A 29 12.32 45.88 -15.08
N GLN A 30 13.14 46.84 -14.63
CA GLN A 30 14.34 46.54 -13.83
C GLN A 30 14.01 45.91 -12.47
N TYR A 31 12.93 46.33 -11.81
CA TYR A 31 12.49 45.69 -10.56
C TYR A 31 11.99 44.27 -10.78
N LEU A 32 11.21 44.02 -11.85
CA LEU A 32 10.74 42.68 -12.20
C LEU A 32 11.92 41.76 -12.55
N GLU A 33 12.90 42.25 -13.32
CA GLU A 33 14.13 41.50 -13.64
C GLU A 33 14.95 41.21 -12.38
N ALA A 34 15.10 42.18 -11.48
CA ALA A 34 15.81 42.00 -10.21
C ALA A 34 15.09 41.01 -9.28
N LEU A 35 13.76 41.07 -9.19
CA LEU A 35 12.94 40.10 -8.44
C LEU A 35 13.09 38.69 -9.02
N ALA A 36 13.05 38.54 -10.35
CA ALA A 36 13.27 37.25 -11.00
C ALA A 36 14.69 36.71 -10.75
N ALA A 37 15.70 37.58 -10.82
CA ALA A 37 17.09 37.23 -10.55
C ALA A 37 17.31 36.83 -9.08
N MET A 38 16.74 37.59 -8.13
CA MET A 38 16.78 37.27 -6.70
C MET A 38 16.03 35.98 -6.39
N SER A 39 14.84 35.77 -6.95
CA SER A 39 14.11 34.51 -6.81
C SER A 39 14.93 33.33 -7.33
N SER A 40 15.55 33.46 -8.50
CA SER A 40 16.43 32.43 -9.09
C SER A 40 17.68 32.17 -8.24
N ALA A 41 18.34 33.22 -7.76
CA ALA A 41 19.52 33.11 -6.91
C ALA A 41 19.18 32.49 -5.54
N LEU A 42 18.08 32.91 -4.93
CA LEU A 42 17.57 32.36 -3.67
C LEU A 42 17.20 30.88 -3.84
N SER A 43 16.55 30.51 -4.96
CA SER A 43 16.21 29.12 -5.28
C SER A 43 17.47 28.25 -5.48
N LYS A 44 18.52 28.82 -6.10
CA LYS A 44 19.83 28.15 -6.25
C LYS A 44 20.60 28.04 -4.93
N GLN A 45 20.47 29.01 -4.02
CA GLN A 45 21.15 28.99 -2.72
C GLN A 45 20.42 28.14 -1.68
N LEU A 46 19.08 28.07 -1.71
CA LEU A 46 18.30 27.28 -0.73
C LEU A 46 18.37 25.77 -0.93
N GLY A 47 18.81 25.29 -2.10
CA GLY A 47 18.86 23.86 -2.41
C GLY A 47 20.17 23.43 -3.08
N LYS A 48 21.19 23.08 -2.30
CA LYS A 48 22.31 22.28 -2.82
C LYS A 48 21.87 20.82 -2.89
N TYR A 49 21.52 20.36 -4.10
CA TYR A 49 21.17 18.97 -4.35
C TYR A 49 22.42 18.17 -4.76
N ASP A 50 22.62 17.01 -4.14
CA ASP A 50 23.62 16.05 -4.57
C ASP A 50 23.12 15.30 -5.81
N MET A 51 23.35 15.91 -6.97
CA MET A 51 22.93 15.38 -8.27
C MET A 51 23.53 14.00 -8.54
N TYR A 52 24.76 13.74 -8.09
CA TYR A 52 25.42 12.46 -8.32
C TYR A 52 24.73 11.33 -7.56
N SER A 53 24.48 11.51 -6.27
CA SER A 53 23.75 10.52 -5.46
C SER A 53 22.30 10.33 -5.93
N MET A 54 21.62 11.41 -6.33
CA MET A 54 20.26 11.33 -6.89
C MET A 54 20.23 10.53 -8.19
N ILE A 55 21.17 10.77 -9.12
CA ILE A 55 21.25 10.03 -10.39
C ILE A 55 21.60 8.57 -10.16
N ALA A 56 22.56 8.27 -9.28
CA ALA A 56 22.90 6.89 -8.93
C ALA A 56 21.70 6.12 -8.35
N GLY A 57 20.96 6.73 -7.43
CA GLY A 57 19.74 6.16 -6.86
C GLY A 57 18.66 5.91 -7.92
N MET A 58 18.45 6.86 -8.84
CA MET A 58 17.53 6.68 -9.97
C MET A 58 17.93 5.49 -10.84
N VAL A 59 19.21 5.36 -11.20
CA VAL A 59 19.71 4.25 -12.02
C VAL A 59 19.40 2.90 -11.35
N PHE A 60 19.63 2.74 -10.04
CA PHE A 60 19.33 1.49 -9.35
C PHE A 60 17.84 1.14 -9.35
N VAL A 61 16.97 2.12 -9.10
CA VAL A 61 15.52 1.90 -9.09
C VAL A 61 15.01 1.52 -10.49
N PHE A 62 15.50 2.20 -11.54
CA PHE A 62 15.11 1.88 -12.91
C PHE A 62 15.66 0.53 -13.36
N GLN A 63 16.89 0.17 -12.99
CA GLN A 63 17.43 -1.16 -13.31
C GLN A 63 16.56 -2.27 -12.72
N LEU A 64 16.16 -2.14 -11.44
CA LEU A 64 15.27 -3.10 -10.79
C LEU A 64 13.87 -3.14 -11.43
N LEU A 65 13.28 -1.97 -11.70
CA LEU A 65 11.97 -1.90 -12.36
C LEU A 65 12.00 -2.56 -13.74
N LEU A 66 13.03 -2.29 -14.55
CA LEU A 66 13.17 -2.89 -15.88
C LEU A 66 13.35 -4.41 -15.80
N VAL A 67 14.09 -4.92 -14.81
CA VAL A 67 14.19 -6.37 -14.58
C VAL A 67 12.82 -6.95 -14.24
N LEU A 68 12.06 -6.31 -13.35
CA LEU A 68 10.69 -6.72 -13.05
C LEU A 68 9.87 -6.72 -14.34
N VAL A 69 9.78 -5.62 -15.08
CA VAL A 69 8.96 -5.54 -16.31
C VAL A 69 9.37 -6.58 -17.37
N LEU A 70 10.67 -6.83 -17.59
CA LEU A 70 11.13 -7.85 -18.55
C LEU A 70 10.86 -9.29 -18.09
N ALA A 71 10.73 -9.50 -16.78
CA ALA A 71 10.37 -10.78 -16.17
C ALA A 71 8.86 -11.08 -16.22
N MET A 72 7.99 -10.09 -16.50
CA MET A 72 6.52 -10.24 -16.52
C MET A 72 6.01 -11.52 -17.19
N PRO A 73 6.39 -11.83 -18.45
CA PRO A 73 5.82 -12.98 -19.15
C PRO A 73 6.24 -14.33 -18.55
N GLU A 74 7.42 -14.41 -17.92
CA GLU A 74 7.87 -15.62 -17.22
C GLU A 74 7.24 -15.70 -15.82
N ALA A 75 7.17 -14.58 -15.12
CA ALA A 75 6.60 -14.49 -13.77
C ALA A 75 5.10 -14.77 -13.73
N LEU A 76 4.35 -14.31 -14.74
CA LEU A 76 2.91 -14.59 -14.89
C LEU A 76 2.62 -15.84 -15.72
N SER A 77 3.64 -16.62 -16.08
CA SER A 77 3.44 -17.90 -16.77
C SER A 77 2.85 -18.97 -15.83
N GLY A 78 2.39 -20.08 -16.41
CA GLY A 78 1.85 -21.22 -15.65
C GLY A 78 2.86 -21.89 -14.71
N SER A 79 4.17 -21.60 -14.80
CA SER A 79 5.19 -22.08 -13.87
C SER A 79 5.58 -21.07 -12.78
N ALA A 80 5.23 -19.78 -12.95
CA ALA A 80 5.66 -18.65 -12.11
C ALA A 80 7.14 -18.68 -11.66
N ALA A 81 8.01 -19.19 -12.51
CA ALA A 81 9.45 -19.27 -12.28
C ALA A 81 10.17 -18.32 -13.23
N VAL A 82 11.03 -17.47 -12.69
CA VAL A 82 11.85 -16.54 -13.46
C VAL A 82 13.30 -16.98 -13.39
N ASP A 83 13.84 -17.44 -14.52
CA ASP A 83 15.22 -17.90 -14.62
C ASP A 83 16.15 -16.71 -14.89
N LEU A 84 16.57 -16.01 -13.82
CA LEU A 84 17.55 -14.93 -13.94
C LEU A 84 18.95 -15.49 -14.23
N PRO A 85 19.62 -15.04 -15.31
CA PRO A 85 20.97 -15.47 -15.68
C PRO A 85 22.05 -14.81 -14.80
N VAL A 86 21.94 -14.94 -13.46
CA VAL A 86 22.84 -14.26 -12.51
C VAL A 86 24.28 -14.74 -12.67
N LEU A 87 24.50 -16.06 -12.63
CA LEU A 87 25.84 -16.64 -12.69
C LEU A 87 26.56 -16.29 -14.00
N SER A 88 25.88 -16.49 -15.13
CA SER A 88 26.43 -16.14 -16.45
C SER A 88 26.68 -14.63 -16.61
N SER A 89 25.90 -13.78 -15.95
CA SER A 89 26.11 -12.33 -15.98
C SER A 89 27.35 -11.93 -15.17
N LEU A 90 27.54 -12.50 -13.98
CA LEU A 90 28.68 -12.19 -13.10
C LEU A 90 30.04 -12.64 -13.67
N PHE A 91 30.06 -13.74 -14.43
CA PHE A 91 31.29 -14.24 -15.08
C PHE A 91 31.52 -13.69 -16.49
N SER A 92 30.70 -12.75 -16.95
CA SER A 92 30.82 -12.19 -18.30
C SER A 92 31.92 -11.12 -18.39
N LEU A 93 32.66 -11.07 -19.51
CA LEU A 93 33.57 -9.94 -19.82
C LEU A 93 32.91 -8.55 -19.68
N PRO A 94 31.69 -8.30 -20.20
CA PRO A 94 31.05 -6.98 -20.08
C PRO A 94 30.81 -6.56 -18.62
N PHE A 95 30.61 -7.51 -17.69
CA PHE A 95 30.47 -7.19 -16.26
C PHE A 95 31.74 -6.53 -15.70
N TYR A 96 32.91 -7.12 -15.93
CA TYR A 96 34.17 -6.58 -15.43
C TYR A 96 34.52 -5.24 -16.09
N LEU A 97 34.27 -5.10 -17.39
CA LEU A 97 34.48 -3.83 -18.11
C LEU A 97 33.57 -2.72 -17.57
N LEU A 98 32.30 -3.03 -17.29
CA LEU A 98 31.36 -2.06 -16.74
C LEU A 98 31.71 -1.66 -15.31
N CYS A 99 32.19 -2.61 -14.48
CA CYS A 99 32.73 -2.31 -13.15
C CYS A 99 33.91 -1.34 -13.23
N LEU A 100 34.87 -1.55 -14.14
CA LEU A 100 36.00 -0.63 -14.35
C LEU A 100 35.53 0.74 -14.84
N LEU A 101 34.57 0.79 -15.77
CA LEU A 101 34.01 2.04 -16.28
C LEU A 101 33.30 2.82 -15.17
N LEU A 102 32.39 2.20 -14.43
CA LEU A 102 31.64 2.88 -13.36
C LEU A 102 32.55 3.29 -12.19
N ALA A 103 33.56 2.49 -11.85
CA ALA A 103 34.56 2.87 -10.87
C ALA A 103 35.40 4.08 -11.33
N SER A 104 35.81 4.13 -12.60
CA SER A 104 36.55 5.28 -13.14
C SER A 104 35.71 6.55 -13.17
N VAL A 105 34.42 6.45 -13.54
CA VAL A 105 33.46 7.55 -13.45
C VAL A 105 33.30 8.02 -12.00
N HIS A 106 33.19 7.11 -11.04
CA HIS A 106 33.08 7.45 -9.62
C HIS A 106 34.31 8.23 -9.13
N VAL A 107 35.52 7.74 -9.41
CA VAL A 107 36.79 8.41 -9.06
C VAL A 107 36.85 9.80 -9.71
N LEU A 108 36.49 9.91 -10.98
CA LEU A 108 36.47 11.19 -11.70
C LEU A 108 35.51 12.20 -11.06
N VAL A 109 34.30 11.78 -10.71
CA VAL A 109 33.31 12.65 -10.06
C VAL A 109 33.77 13.05 -8.66
N CYS A 110 34.27 12.11 -7.86
CA CYS A 110 34.70 12.41 -6.49
C CYS A 110 35.98 13.25 -6.40
N THR A 111 36.81 13.25 -7.45
CA THR A 111 38.01 14.11 -7.53
C THR A 111 37.73 15.49 -8.14
N SER A 112 36.66 15.62 -8.93
CA SER A 112 36.27 16.89 -9.58
C SER A 112 35.19 17.67 -8.82
N ALA A 113 34.45 17.04 -7.91
CA ALA A 113 33.36 17.70 -7.19
C ALA A 113 33.90 18.71 -6.16
N GLU A 114 33.56 19.99 -6.36
CA GLU A 114 33.84 21.07 -5.39
C GLU A 114 32.92 21.01 -4.15
N SER A 115 31.82 20.24 -4.22
CA SER A 115 30.83 20.09 -3.15
C SER A 115 30.83 18.68 -2.54
N SER A 116 30.48 18.58 -1.26
CA SER A 116 30.36 17.30 -0.55
C SER A 116 29.25 16.41 -1.14
N CYS A 117 29.62 15.36 -1.87
CA CYS A 117 28.71 14.33 -2.37
C CYS A 117 28.61 13.17 -1.36
N TYR A 118 27.40 12.73 -1.02
CA TYR A 118 27.15 11.61 -0.11
C TYR A 118 27.78 10.31 -0.62
N PHE A 119 27.60 9.97 -1.89
CA PHE A 119 28.15 8.74 -2.47
C PHE A 119 29.69 8.70 -2.42
N CYS A 120 30.36 9.87 -2.46
CA CYS A 120 31.81 10.00 -2.32
C CYS A 120 32.29 9.92 -0.86
N SER A 121 31.39 10.12 0.11
CA SER A 121 31.70 9.98 1.55
C SER A 121 31.62 8.54 2.05
N LEU A 122 31.08 7.63 1.24
CA LEU A 122 30.96 6.21 1.60
C LEU A 122 32.31 5.52 1.58
N SER A 123 32.43 4.44 2.37
CA SER A 123 33.61 3.58 2.30
C SER A 123 33.77 2.96 0.91
N TRP A 124 35.02 2.81 0.45
CA TRP A 124 35.33 2.20 -0.85
C TRP A 124 34.67 0.83 -1.04
N GLY A 125 34.54 0.02 0.03
CA GLY A 125 33.86 -1.28 -0.03
C GLY A 125 32.38 -1.16 -0.41
N LEU A 126 31.65 -0.19 0.15
CA LEU A 126 30.24 0.06 -0.19
C LEU A 126 30.10 0.60 -1.61
N VAL A 127 31.02 1.47 -2.04
CA VAL A 127 31.06 1.99 -3.41
C VAL A 127 31.30 0.85 -4.41
N PHE A 128 32.29 -0.02 -4.17
CA PHE A 128 32.54 -1.18 -5.03
C PHE A 128 31.35 -2.14 -5.06
N ALA A 129 30.68 -2.38 -3.92
CA ALA A 129 29.47 -3.19 -3.88
C ALA A 129 28.34 -2.59 -4.72
N ALA A 130 28.13 -1.27 -4.64
CA ALA A 130 27.11 -0.58 -5.43
C ALA A 130 27.44 -0.57 -6.93
N VAL A 131 28.71 -0.37 -7.30
CA VAL A 131 29.20 -0.47 -8.68
C VAL A 131 29.01 -1.90 -9.22
N ALA A 132 29.42 -2.92 -8.47
CA ALA A 132 29.26 -4.31 -8.85
C ALA A 132 27.76 -4.68 -9.01
N PHE A 133 26.91 -4.24 -8.09
CA PHE A 133 25.47 -4.44 -8.18
C PHE A 133 24.89 -3.82 -9.46
N SER A 134 25.21 -2.55 -9.75
CA SER A 134 24.78 -1.85 -10.97
C SER A 134 25.22 -2.59 -12.23
N SER A 135 26.49 -3.00 -12.28
CA SER A 135 27.05 -3.72 -13.41
C SER A 135 26.38 -5.07 -13.63
N ALA A 136 26.16 -5.83 -12.55
CA ALA A 136 25.48 -7.13 -12.61
C ALA A 136 24.05 -6.97 -13.13
N MET A 137 23.30 -6.00 -12.60
CA MET A 137 21.94 -5.70 -13.03
C MET A 137 21.86 -5.30 -14.50
N PHE A 138 22.80 -4.49 -14.98
CA PHE A 138 22.87 -4.11 -16.39
C PHE A 138 23.15 -5.31 -17.31
N CYS A 139 24.06 -6.20 -16.94
CA CYS A 139 24.31 -7.44 -17.68
C CYS A 139 23.08 -8.37 -17.70
N ILE A 140 22.38 -8.49 -16.58
CA ILE A 140 21.12 -9.25 -16.50
C ILE A 140 20.07 -8.63 -17.42
N LEU A 141 19.92 -7.31 -17.43
CA LEU A 141 19.00 -6.59 -18.31
C LEU A 141 19.29 -6.86 -19.78
N ILE A 142 20.55 -6.80 -20.20
CA ILE A 142 20.94 -7.12 -21.59
C ILE A 142 20.60 -8.59 -21.91
N SER A 143 20.89 -9.52 -21.00
CA SER A 143 20.59 -10.93 -21.21
C SER A 143 19.07 -11.18 -21.31
N LEU A 144 18.26 -10.55 -20.47
CA LEU A 144 16.80 -10.63 -20.54
C LEU A 144 16.28 -9.96 -21.83
N ALA A 145 16.77 -8.78 -22.19
CA ALA A 145 16.35 -8.08 -23.40
C ALA A 145 16.70 -8.87 -24.68
N THR A 146 17.88 -9.48 -24.74
CA THR A 146 18.29 -10.32 -25.88
C THR A 146 17.46 -11.60 -26.00
N ARG A 147 17.06 -12.21 -24.87
CA ARG A 147 16.07 -13.34 -24.88
C ARG A 147 14.71 -12.93 -25.43
N ARG A 148 14.33 -11.66 -25.28
CA ARG A 148 13.03 -11.12 -25.75
C ARG A 148 13.08 -10.59 -27.18
N LEU A 149 14.27 -10.33 -27.74
CA LEU A 149 14.41 -9.93 -29.12
C LEU A 149 14.13 -11.13 -30.05
N PRO A 150 13.27 -11.01 -31.07
CA PRO A 150 13.03 -12.09 -32.02
C PRO A 150 14.26 -12.27 -32.92
N LEU A 151 15.17 -13.18 -32.54
CA LEU A 151 16.42 -13.41 -33.29
C LEU A 151 16.25 -14.32 -34.52
N ALA A 152 15.04 -14.78 -34.84
CA ALA A 152 14.76 -15.52 -36.07
C ALA A 152 13.29 -15.36 -36.51
N PRO A 153 13.00 -15.23 -37.82
CA PRO A 153 11.65 -15.40 -38.33
C PRO A 153 11.26 -16.87 -38.18
N LYS A 154 10.49 -17.20 -37.14
CA LYS A 154 9.82 -18.51 -37.08
C LYS A 154 8.84 -18.58 -38.24
N ILE A 155 9.15 -19.44 -39.22
CA ILE A 155 8.22 -19.88 -40.27
C ILE A 155 6.92 -20.31 -39.58
N GLN A 156 5.80 -19.74 -40.03
CA GLN A 156 4.45 -19.96 -39.49
C GLN A 156 4.13 -21.45 -39.31
N GLY A 157 4.23 -21.94 -38.07
CA GLY A 157 3.35 -22.98 -37.57
C GLY A 157 2.22 -22.28 -36.84
N LYS A 158 0.98 -22.42 -37.33
CA LYS A 158 -0.29 -21.89 -36.78
C LYS A 158 -0.16 -21.41 -35.33
N ASN A 159 0.07 -20.11 -35.14
CA ASN A 159 -0.25 -19.47 -33.88
C ASN A 159 -1.77 -19.43 -33.81
N THR A 160 -2.34 -20.29 -32.97
CA THR A 160 -3.56 -19.94 -32.23
C THR A 160 -3.24 -18.68 -31.45
N GLY A 161 -3.38 -17.52 -32.09
CA GLY A 161 -3.47 -16.25 -31.41
C GLY A 161 -4.73 -16.31 -30.57
N GLY A 162 -4.58 -16.66 -29.29
CA GLY A 162 -5.62 -16.35 -28.33
C GLY A 162 -5.74 -14.84 -28.32
N ASP A 163 -6.84 -14.30 -28.83
CA ASP A 163 -7.18 -12.90 -28.66
C ASP A 163 -7.05 -12.56 -27.18
N TRP A 164 -6.13 -11.65 -26.84
CA TRP A 164 -6.07 -11.07 -25.50
C TRP A 164 -7.31 -10.20 -25.32
N SER A 165 -8.43 -10.84 -25.00
CA SER A 165 -9.66 -10.15 -24.65
C SER A 165 -9.50 -9.56 -23.26
N LEU A 166 -9.13 -8.28 -23.20
CA LEU A 166 -9.11 -7.54 -21.94
C LEU A 166 -10.55 -7.39 -21.44
N SER A 167 -10.80 -7.83 -20.19
CA SER A 167 -12.08 -7.56 -19.55
C SER A 167 -12.25 -6.05 -19.32
N GLU A 168 -13.48 -5.55 -19.30
CA GLU A 168 -13.79 -4.18 -18.88
C GLU A 168 -13.16 -3.85 -17.51
N LEU A 169 -13.13 -4.84 -16.60
CA LEU A 169 -12.48 -4.71 -15.30
C LEU A 169 -10.95 -4.60 -15.41
N ASP A 170 -10.31 -5.31 -16.33
CA ASP A 170 -8.85 -5.22 -16.53
C ASP A 170 -8.46 -3.83 -17.03
N VAL A 171 -9.25 -3.29 -17.96
CA VAL A 171 -9.07 -1.92 -18.46
C VAL A 171 -9.25 -0.92 -17.33
N LEU A 172 -10.26 -1.09 -16.48
CA LEU A 172 -10.48 -0.22 -15.32
C LEU A 172 -9.31 -0.25 -14.34
N LEU A 173 -8.84 -1.45 -13.96
CA LEU A 173 -7.76 -1.62 -12.99
C LEU A 173 -6.42 -1.09 -13.55
N LEU A 174 -6.14 -1.32 -14.83
CA LEU A 174 -4.93 -0.80 -15.48
C LEU A 174 -5.01 0.71 -15.67
N ALA A 175 -6.12 1.24 -16.17
CA ALA A 175 -6.31 2.68 -16.35
C ALA A 175 -6.28 3.42 -15.01
N GLY A 176 -6.86 2.85 -13.95
CA GLY A 176 -6.82 3.45 -12.61
C GLY A 176 -5.42 3.47 -11.99
N THR A 177 -4.63 2.39 -12.15
CA THR A 177 -3.24 2.34 -11.65
C THR A 177 -2.32 3.28 -12.41
N ILE A 178 -2.45 3.36 -13.74
CA ILE A 178 -1.73 4.33 -14.57
C ILE A 178 -2.18 5.76 -14.24
N GLY A 179 -3.49 5.99 -14.10
CA GLY A 179 -4.07 7.28 -13.75
C GLY A 179 -3.58 7.81 -12.40
N HIS A 180 -3.49 6.94 -11.38
CA HIS A 180 -2.86 7.29 -10.10
C HIS A 180 -1.41 7.72 -10.29
N THR A 181 -0.62 6.93 -11.04
CA THR A 181 0.79 7.26 -11.30
C THR A 181 0.95 8.62 -11.99
N LEU A 182 0.09 8.93 -12.97
CA LEU A 182 0.09 10.23 -13.66
C LEU A 182 -0.33 11.38 -12.73
N SER A 183 -1.27 11.13 -11.81
CA SER A 183 -1.73 12.15 -10.85
C SER A 183 -0.60 12.67 -9.95
N LEU A 184 0.42 11.85 -9.68
CA LEU A 184 1.58 12.23 -8.86
C LEU A 184 2.46 13.34 -9.48
N ALA A 185 2.25 13.69 -10.75
CA ALA A 185 2.95 14.80 -11.40
C ALA A 185 2.51 16.18 -10.88
N ALA A 186 1.35 16.27 -10.23
CA ALA A 186 0.79 17.51 -9.71
C ALA A 186 0.86 17.55 -8.17
N SER A 187 1.43 18.63 -7.62
CA SER A 187 1.59 18.78 -6.16
C SER A 187 0.27 18.73 -5.39
N SER A 188 -0.82 19.29 -5.93
CA SER A 188 -2.15 19.23 -5.31
C SER A 188 -2.71 17.81 -5.23
N PHE A 189 -2.47 16.98 -6.25
CA PHE A 189 -2.88 15.58 -6.25
C PHE A 189 -2.02 14.73 -5.32
N VAL A 190 -0.75 15.10 -5.09
CA VAL A 190 0.10 14.46 -4.09
C VAL A 190 -0.35 14.85 -2.67
N GLU A 191 -0.69 16.12 -2.45
CA GLU A 191 -1.20 16.62 -1.16
C GLU A 191 -2.55 15.96 -0.79
N GLU A 192 -3.48 15.89 -1.75
CA GLU A 192 -4.84 15.37 -1.57
C GLU A 192 -5.01 13.96 -2.19
N GLU A 193 -3.96 13.13 -2.16
CA GLU A 193 -3.93 11.81 -2.83
C GLU A 193 -5.06 10.86 -2.36
N HIS A 194 -5.51 11.03 -1.12
CA HIS A 194 -6.65 10.29 -0.58
C HIS A 194 -7.91 10.44 -1.46
N GLN A 195 -8.14 11.60 -2.09
CA GLN A 195 -9.28 11.79 -2.99
C GLN A 195 -9.16 10.90 -4.24
N THR A 196 -7.95 10.75 -4.78
CA THR A 196 -7.68 9.84 -5.91
C THR A 196 -8.03 8.40 -5.52
N TRP A 197 -7.58 7.95 -4.35
CA TRP A 197 -7.89 6.59 -3.88
C TRP A 197 -9.37 6.39 -3.57
N TYR A 198 -10.04 7.39 -3.01
CA TYR A 198 -11.50 7.32 -2.78
C TYR A 198 -12.28 7.26 -4.09
N PHE A 199 -11.86 8.02 -5.10
CA PHE A 199 -12.46 7.97 -6.44
C PHE A 199 -12.27 6.59 -7.08
N LEU A 200 -11.04 6.07 -7.09
CA LEU A 200 -10.72 4.74 -7.63
C LEU A 200 -11.50 3.64 -6.92
N LEU A 201 -11.58 3.69 -5.58
CA LEU A 201 -12.29 2.68 -4.81
C LEU A 201 -13.80 2.72 -5.04
N ASN A 202 -14.40 3.90 -5.10
CA ASN A 202 -15.83 4.04 -5.40
C ASN A 202 -16.15 3.50 -6.80
N THR A 203 -15.31 3.84 -7.79
CA THR A 203 -15.46 3.36 -9.17
C THR A 203 -15.31 1.84 -9.23
N LEU A 204 -14.36 1.27 -8.50
CA LEU A 204 -14.20 -0.18 -8.38
C LEU A 204 -15.45 -0.85 -7.79
N CYS A 205 -16.01 -0.30 -6.71
CA CYS A 205 -17.23 -0.86 -6.10
C CYS A 205 -18.42 -0.83 -7.07
N LEU A 206 -18.55 0.22 -7.89
CA LEU A 206 -19.59 0.30 -8.92
C LEU A 206 -19.36 -0.70 -10.06
N ALA A 207 -18.11 -0.86 -10.51
CA ALA A 207 -17.76 -1.86 -11.53
C ALA A 207 -18.05 -3.28 -11.04
N VAL A 208 -17.64 -3.61 -9.81
CA VAL A 208 -17.95 -4.91 -9.18
C VAL A 208 -19.46 -5.09 -9.02
N PHE A 209 -20.20 -4.06 -8.64
CA PHE A 209 -21.67 -4.12 -8.57
C PHE A 209 -22.29 -4.44 -9.92
N GLN A 210 -21.82 -3.81 -10.99
CA GLN A 210 -22.24 -4.09 -12.35
C GLN A 210 -21.93 -5.53 -12.77
N ASP A 211 -20.75 -6.05 -12.44
CA ASP A 211 -20.39 -7.45 -12.71
C ASP A 211 -21.29 -8.44 -11.96
N VAL A 212 -21.56 -8.17 -10.68
CA VAL A 212 -22.48 -8.98 -9.85
C VAL A 212 -23.88 -8.98 -10.46
N CYS A 213 -24.38 -7.81 -10.87
CA CYS A 213 -25.66 -7.69 -11.55
C CYS A 213 -25.67 -8.51 -12.85
N ARG A 214 -24.68 -8.32 -13.71
CA ARG A 214 -24.55 -9.06 -14.98
C ARG A 214 -24.56 -10.57 -14.75
N LYS A 215 -23.84 -11.06 -13.75
CA LYS A 215 -23.80 -12.49 -13.43
C LYS A 215 -25.19 -13.02 -13.07
N TYR A 216 -25.84 -12.42 -12.06
CA TYR A 216 -27.09 -12.95 -11.53
C TYR A 216 -28.32 -12.69 -12.42
N PHE A 217 -28.38 -11.55 -13.13
CA PHE A 217 -29.48 -11.29 -14.07
C PHE A 217 -29.35 -12.07 -15.37
N ARG A 218 -28.12 -12.40 -15.82
CA ARG A 218 -27.91 -13.28 -16.99
C ARG A 218 -28.28 -14.73 -16.67
N GLU A 219 -27.94 -15.22 -15.47
CA GLU A 219 -28.38 -16.55 -15.00
C GLU A 219 -29.91 -16.67 -14.97
N GLN A 220 -30.62 -15.58 -14.65
CA GLN A 220 -32.09 -15.59 -14.61
C GLN A 220 -32.74 -15.67 -16.00
N ARG A 221 -32.09 -15.15 -17.06
CA ARG A 221 -32.54 -15.36 -18.45
C ARG A 221 -32.30 -16.79 -18.94
N GLY A 222 -31.17 -17.40 -18.59
CA GLY A 222 -30.85 -18.78 -18.98
C GLY A 222 -31.84 -19.81 -18.39
N PHE A 223 -32.28 -19.62 -17.14
CA PHE A 223 -33.31 -20.47 -16.53
C PHE A 223 -34.69 -20.32 -17.19
N GLY A 224 -35.03 -19.13 -17.70
CA GLY A 224 -36.31 -18.91 -18.38
C GLY A 224 -36.41 -19.56 -19.76
N GLU A 225 -35.30 -19.68 -20.49
CA GLU A 225 -35.26 -20.33 -21.80
C GLU A 225 -35.17 -21.86 -21.70
N GLU A 226 -34.53 -22.40 -20.67
CA GLU A 226 -34.48 -23.85 -20.43
C GLU A 226 -35.78 -24.41 -19.82
N GLU A 227 -36.51 -23.65 -18.99
CA GLU A 227 -37.84 -24.09 -18.48
C GLU A 227 -38.94 -24.11 -19.55
N GLU A 228 -38.83 -23.35 -20.65
CA GLU A 228 -39.82 -23.37 -21.74
C GLU A 228 -39.66 -24.55 -22.72
N LEU A 229 -38.53 -25.28 -22.71
CA LEU A 229 -38.29 -26.41 -23.63
C LEU A 229 -38.56 -27.80 -23.02
N PHE A 230 -38.79 -27.90 -21.70
CA PHE A 230 -39.10 -29.17 -21.04
C PHE A 230 -40.53 -29.18 -20.49
N LEU A 231 -41.42 -29.90 -21.20
CA LEU A 231 -42.73 -30.30 -20.69
C LEU A 231 -42.62 -30.96 -19.29
N PRO A 232 -43.60 -30.77 -18.39
CA PRO A 232 -43.47 -31.18 -16.99
C PRO A 232 -43.72 -32.69 -16.86
N SER A 233 -42.65 -33.47 -16.79
CA SER A 233 -42.74 -34.80 -16.18
C SER A 233 -42.61 -34.66 -14.67
N LYS A 234 -43.74 -34.94 -14.01
CA LYS A 234 -43.89 -35.23 -12.58
C LYS A 234 -42.72 -36.09 -12.06
N ASP A 235 -42.35 -35.81 -10.81
CA ASP A 235 -41.46 -36.61 -9.94
C ASP A 235 -39.98 -36.25 -9.91
N SER A 236 -39.68 -35.14 -9.23
CA SER A 236 -38.62 -35.10 -8.22
C SER A 236 -38.80 -33.83 -7.40
N HIS A 237 -38.90 -33.94 -6.07
CA HIS A 237 -38.85 -32.77 -5.18
C HIS A 237 -37.40 -32.27 -5.11
N PRO A 238 -37.03 -31.11 -5.70
CA PRO A 238 -35.79 -30.46 -5.32
C PRO A 238 -36.09 -29.69 -4.02
N SER A 239 -35.35 -29.99 -2.97
CA SER A 239 -35.53 -29.44 -1.63
C SER A 239 -35.70 -27.91 -1.65
N SER A 240 -36.84 -27.43 -1.13
CA SER A 240 -37.16 -26.01 -0.94
C SER A 240 -36.07 -25.23 -0.18
N HIS A 241 -35.33 -25.92 0.69
CA HIS A 241 -34.17 -25.37 1.41
C HIS A 241 -33.02 -24.93 0.49
N HIS A 242 -32.70 -25.70 -0.56
CA HIS A 242 -31.55 -25.39 -1.43
C HIS A 242 -31.82 -24.17 -2.33
N LYS A 243 -33.08 -23.98 -2.75
CA LYS A 243 -33.52 -22.77 -3.47
C LYS A 243 -33.51 -21.53 -2.55
N SER A 244 -33.91 -21.68 -1.29
CA SER A 244 -33.92 -20.61 -0.29
C SER A 244 -32.52 -20.08 0.04
N GLU A 245 -31.56 -20.98 0.33
CA GLU A 245 -30.17 -20.58 0.62
C GLU A 245 -29.51 -19.90 -0.58
N MET A 246 -29.72 -20.43 -1.80
CA MET A 246 -29.20 -19.82 -3.02
C MET A 246 -29.81 -18.44 -3.30
N SER A 247 -31.07 -18.20 -2.93
CA SER A 247 -31.67 -16.87 -3.03
C SER A 247 -31.06 -15.87 -2.03
N SER A 248 -30.82 -16.30 -0.78
CA SER A 248 -30.23 -15.44 0.25
C SER A 248 -28.78 -15.05 -0.09
N GLU A 249 -27.99 -15.98 -0.62
CA GLU A 249 -26.62 -15.70 -1.05
C GLU A 249 -26.57 -14.70 -2.22
N LYS A 250 -27.50 -14.81 -3.18
CA LYS A 250 -27.63 -13.86 -4.30
C LYS A 250 -27.88 -12.44 -3.80
N TRP A 251 -28.84 -12.26 -2.88
CA TRP A 251 -29.13 -10.95 -2.30
C TRP A 251 -27.95 -10.39 -1.51
N LEU A 252 -27.21 -11.24 -0.80
CA LEU A 252 -26.04 -10.82 -0.03
C LEU A 252 -24.87 -10.41 -0.93
N ALA A 253 -24.65 -11.11 -2.04
CA ALA A 253 -23.67 -10.70 -3.05
C ALA A 253 -24.05 -9.38 -3.72
N LEU A 254 -25.33 -9.18 -4.05
CA LEU A 254 -25.82 -7.92 -4.61
C LEU A 254 -25.74 -6.75 -3.62
N ALA A 255 -25.97 -7.01 -2.33
CA ALA A 255 -25.90 -6.00 -1.27
C ALA A 255 -24.47 -5.63 -0.85
N THR A 256 -23.47 -6.49 -1.13
CA THR A 256 -22.09 -6.29 -0.66
C THR A 256 -21.43 -5.01 -1.21
N PRO A 257 -21.46 -4.71 -2.52
CA PRO A 257 -20.87 -3.47 -3.05
C PRO A 257 -21.52 -2.17 -2.53
N PRO A 258 -22.86 -2.02 -2.52
CA PRO A 258 -23.48 -0.79 -1.97
C PRO A 258 -23.24 -0.68 -0.46
N PHE A 259 -23.24 -1.78 0.28
CA PHE A 259 -22.86 -1.77 1.70
C PHE A 259 -21.42 -1.29 1.90
N THR A 260 -20.49 -1.73 1.04
CA THR A 260 -19.09 -1.29 1.06
C THR A 260 -18.96 0.20 0.79
N LEU A 261 -19.73 0.75 -0.16
CA LEU A 261 -19.78 2.19 -0.43
C LEU A 261 -20.30 3.00 0.78
N VAL A 262 -21.36 2.50 1.44
CA VAL A 262 -21.88 3.11 2.68
C VAL A 262 -20.81 3.10 3.77
N CYS A 263 -20.13 1.97 3.96
CA CYS A 263 -19.02 1.87 4.91
C CYS A 263 -17.90 2.86 4.56
N CYS A 264 -17.49 2.96 3.30
CA CYS A 264 -16.47 3.93 2.86
C CYS A 264 -16.90 5.38 3.16
N ARG A 265 -18.18 5.72 2.95
CA ARG A 265 -18.71 7.05 3.27
C ARG A 265 -18.66 7.33 4.78
N LEU A 266 -19.04 6.36 5.60
CA LEU A 266 -18.95 6.48 7.07
C LEU A 266 -17.49 6.65 7.52
N LEU A 267 -16.57 5.87 6.97
CA LEU A 267 -15.13 5.96 7.29
C LEU A 267 -14.54 7.32 6.94
N ARG A 268 -14.95 7.92 5.81
CA ARG A 268 -14.54 9.30 5.44
C ARG A 268 -15.04 10.36 6.42
N SER A 269 -16.22 10.18 6.99
CA SER A 269 -16.74 11.09 8.02
C SER A 269 -16.12 10.87 9.40
N LEU A 270 -15.57 9.67 9.64
CA LEU A 270 -14.92 9.33 10.90
C LEU A 270 -13.60 10.07 11.07
N ASN A 271 -12.77 10.03 10.03
CA ASN A 271 -11.50 10.75 9.97
C ASN A 271 -11.43 11.51 8.63
N GLN A 272 -11.54 12.83 8.66
CA GLN A 272 -11.24 13.64 7.49
C GLN A 272 -9.73 13.65 7.26
N THR A 273 -9.35 13.48 6.01
CA THR A 273 -7.96 13.50 5.55
C THR A 273 -7.74 14.68 4.62
N GLY A 274 -6.49 15.10 4.50
CA GLY A 274 -6.13 16.29 3.71
C GLY A 274 -5.97 17.54 4.56
N VAL A 275 -5.50 18.60 3.92
CA VAL A 275 -5.21 19.89 4.58
C VAL A 275 -6.41 20.83 4.47
N GLN A 276 -7.17 20.75 3.37
CA GLN A 276 -8.24 21.71 3.05
C GLN A 276 -9.36 21.75 4.10
N TRP A 277 -9.66 20.61 4.72
CA TRP A 277 -10.78 20.46 5.66
C TRP A 277 -10.34 20.11 7.08
N ALA A 278 -9.03 20.06 7.35
CA ALA A 278 -8.48 19.68 8.66
C ALA A 278 -8.90 20.58 9.83
N HIS A 279 -9.40 21.79 9.56
CA HIS A 279 -9.85 22.74 10.58
C HIS A 279 -11.28 22.44 11.09
N LEU A 280 -12.04 21.60 10.39
CA LEU A 280 -13.40 21.24 10.79
C LEU A 280 -13.38 20.04 11.74
N PRO A 281 -14.25 20.00 12.76
CA PRO A 281 -14.33 18.87 13.67
C PRO A 281 -14.98 17.66 13.00
N ASP A 282 -14.29 16.52 13.05
CA ASP A 282 -14.78 15.23 12.56
C ASP A 282 -15.57 14.44 13.61
N VAL A 283 -16.23 13.37 13.16
CA VAL A 283 -16.86 12.40 14.09
C VAL A 283 -15.81 11.81 15.03
N GLY A 284 -14.57 11.59 14.59
CA GLY A 284 -13.47 11.15 15.45
C GLY A 284 -13.11 12.17 16.54
N HIS A 285 -13.08 13.47 16.22
CA HIS A 285 -12.88 14.54 17.19
C HIS A 285 -14.04 14.62 18.19
N TRP A 286 -15.27 14.50 17.68
CA TRP A 286 -16.48 14.45 18.51
C TRP A 286 -16.47 13.24 19.47
N LEU A 287 -16.06 12.06 19.01
CA LEU A 287 -15.93 10.85 19.83
C LEU A 287 -14.86 10.95 20.93
N ASN A 288 -13.78 11.70 20.69
CA ASN A 288 -12.72 11.89 21.68
C ASN A 288 -13.05 12.97 22.73
N SER A 289 -14.15 13.71 22.58
CA SER A 289 -14.56 14.71 23.56
C SER A 289 -14.91 14.07 24.91
N SER A 290 -14.67 14.79 26.01
CA SER A 290 -14.96 14.30 27.37
C SER A 290 -16.44 13.99 27.59
N ASP A 291 -17.31 14.68 26.88
CA ASP A 291 -18.77 14.64 27.07
C ASP A 291 -19.38 13.37 26.48
N HIS A 292 -18.69 12.73 25.53
CA HIS A 292 -19.16 11.55 24.80
C HIS A 292 -18.38 10.27 25.13
N LYS A 293 -17.69 10.24 26.28
CA LYS A 293 -16.95 9.05 26.75
C LYS A 293 -17.81 7.79 26.85
N THR A 294 -19.10 7.90 27.21
CA THR A 294 -20.04 6.77 27.26
C THR A 294 -20.25 6.16 25.87
N VAL A 295 -20.45 7.00 24.85
CA VAL A 295 -20.63 6.58 23.46
C VAL A 295 -19.35 5.89 22.95
N LEU A 296 -18.18 6.47 23.19
CA LEU A 296 -16.90 5.86 22.83
C LEU A 296 -16.68 4.51 23.52
N SER A 297 -17.12 4.38 24.77
CA SER A 297 -17.01 3.14 25.55
C SER A 297 -17.91 2.03 25.00
N LEU A 298 -19.16 2.35 24.66
CA LEU A 298 -20.09 1.40 24.05
C LEU A 298 -19.65 1.01 22.64
N LEU A 299 -19.21 1.99 21.84
CA LEU A 299 -18.74 1.76 20.48
C LEU A 299 -17.48 0.89 20.47
N SER A 300 -16.49 1.17 21.33
CA SER A 300 -15.28 0.35 21.44
C SER A 300 -15.58 -1.08 21.87
N ALA A 301 -16.47 -1.29 22.84
CA ALA A 301 -16.91 -2.62 23.25
C ALA A 301 -17.58 -3.37 22.08
N PHE A 302 -18.50 -2.72 21.36
CA PHE A 302 -19.16 -3.28 20.19
C PHE A 302 -18.15 -3.67 19.10
N CYS A 303 -17.20 -2.78 18.77
CA CYS A 303 -16.18 -3.05 17.77
C CYS A 303 -15.29 -4.23 18.16
N LEU A 304 -14.86 -4.34 19.42
CA LEU A 304 -14.02 -5.45 19.88
C LEU A 304 -14.76 -6.80 19.81
N VAL A 305 -16.05 -6.83 20.18
CA VAL A 305 -16.89 -8.03 20.03
C VAL A 305 -17.03 -8.39 18.55
N LEU A 306 -17.30 -7.43 17.68
CA LEU A 306 -17.43 -7.69 16.25
C LEU A 306 -16.11 -8.17 15.62
N ILE A 307 -14.96 -7.60 16.02
CA ILE A 307 -13.63 -8.07 15.63
C ILE A 307 -13.44 -9.54 16.04
N TYR A 308 -13.80 -9.91 17.28
CA TYR A 308 -13.75 -11.30 17.73
C TYR A 308 -14.60 -12.21 16.83
N LEU A 309 -15.85 -11.83 16.55
CA LEU A 309 -16.77 -12.63 15.75
C LEU A 309 -16.28 -12.86 14.31
N LEU A 310 -15.66 -11.84 13.69
CA LEU A 310 -15.14 -11.90 12.33
C LEU A 310 -13.89 -12.78 12.23
N VAL A 311 -12.96 -12.66 13.20
CA VAL A 311 -11.66 -13.33 13.14
C VAL A 311 -11.71 -14.78 13.65
N GLN A 312 -12.51 -15.07 14.67
CA GLN A 312 -12.50 -16.38 15.36
C GLN A 312 -12.76 -17.58 14.44
N ARG A 313 -13.52 -17.41 13.35
CA ARG A 313 -14.03 -18.52 12.52
C ARG A 313 -12.91 -19.36 11.89
N ARG A 314 -11.72 -18.79 11.70
CA ARG A 314 -10.58 -19.43 11.02
C ARG A 314 -9.46 -19.87 11.97
N CYS A 315 -9.58 -19.57 13.26
CA CYS A 315 -8.53 -19.81 14.27
C CYS A 315 -8.69 -21.17 14.99
N SER A 316 -7.59 -21.67 15.57
CA SER A 316 -7.64 -22.80 16.52
C SER A 316 -8.44 -22.46 17.78
N LEU A 317 -8.93 -23.49 18.50
CA LEU A 317 -9.59 -23.28 19.80
C LEU A 317 -8.70 -22.50 20.78
N VAL A 318 -7.40 -22.82 20.83
CA VAL A 318 -6.43 -22.11 21.69
C VAL A 318 -6.33 -20.65 21.29
N SER A 319 -6.15 -20.36 19.99
CA SER A 319 -6.07 -18.99 19.47
C SER A 319 -7.39 -18.24 19.65
N LYS A 320 -8.56 -18.91 19.64
CA LYS A 320 -9.86 -18.27 19.93
C LYS A 320 -9.92 -17.77 21.37
N PHE A 321 -9.52 -18.59 22.35
CA PHE A 321 -9.47 -18.17 23.75
C PHE A 321 -8.43 -17.06 23.96
N ALA A 322 -7.24 -17.21 23.37
CA ALA A 322 -6.20 -16.19 23.43
C ALA A 322 -6.66 -14.85 22.81
N LEU A 323 -7.36 -14.88 21.68
CA LEU A 323 -7.91 -13.70 21.03
C LEU A 323 -8.98 -13.03 21.89
N ALA A 324 -9.89 -13.81 22.49
CA ALA A 324 -10.91 -13.26 23.38
C ALA A 324 -10.30 -12.55 24.60
N LEU A 325 -9.33 -13.20 25.26
CA LEU A 325 -8.62 -12.61 26.40
C LEU A 325 -7.76 -11.40 25.99
N GLY A 326 -7.13 -11.46 24.82
CA GLY A 326 -6.36 -10.35 24.25
C GLY A 326 -7.24 -9.13 23.98
N LEU A 327 -8.40 -9.30 23.35
CA LEU A 327 -9.33 -8.20 23.06
C LEU A 327 -9.93 -7.62 24.34
N LEU A 328 -10.21 -8.45 25.36
CA LEU A 328 -10.59 -7.98 26.68
C LEU A 328 -9.46 -7.14 27.32
N GLY A 329 -8.20 -7.57 27.14
CA GLY A 329 -7.01 -6.82 27.53
C GLY A 329 -6.86 -5.48 26.80
N VAL A 330 -7.25 -5.39 25.53
CA VAL A 330 -7.28 -4.13 24.78
C VAL A 330 -8.28 -3.17 25.41
N TYR A 331 -9.48 -3.64 25.75
CA TYR A 331 -10.48 -2.82 26.43
C TYR A 331 -10.00 -2.35 27.81
N SER A 332 -9.39 -3.25 28.60
CA SER A 332 -8.86 -2.90 29.93
C SER A 332 -7.71 -1.90 29.85
N TYR A 333 -6.84 -2.01 28.84
CA TYR A 333 -5.81 -1.02 28.55
C TYR A 333 -6.42 0.37 28.26
N ARG A 334 -7.46 0.44 27.41
CA ARG A 334 -8.13 1.71 27.10
C ARG A 334 -8.84 2.32 28.30
N ALA A 335 -9.37 1.48 29.20
CA ALA A 335 -9.93 1.93 30.46
C ALA A 335 -8.84 2.41 31.44
N ALA A 336 -7.69 1.74 31.51
CA ALA A 336 -6.57 2.11 32.38
C ALA A 336 -5.95 3.47 32.02
N VAL A 337 -5.83 3.75 30.72
CA VAL A 337 -5.36 5.05 30.18
C VAL A 337 -6.41 6.16 30.39
N GLY A 338 -7.68 5.82 30.62
CA GLY A 338 -8.77 6.77 30.88
C GLY A 338 -9.54 7.24 29.64
N ASN A 339 -9.37 6.56 28.49
CA ASN A 339 -10.11 6.86 27.26
C ASN A 339 -11.54 6.32 27.30
N VAL A 340 -11.75 5.19 27.99
CA VAL A 340 -13.00 4.43 28.04
C VAL A 340 -13.40 4.23 29.51
N LEU A 341 -14.70 4.18 29.79
CA LEU A 341 -15.23 3.95 31.13
C LEU A 341 -15.18 2.46 31.48
N PHE A 342 -14.77 2.15 32.70
CA PHE A 342 -14.82 0.77 33.18
C PHE A 342 -16.26 0.41 33.61
N PRO A 343 -16.84 -0.72 33.16
CA PRO A 343 -18.24 -1.05 33.45
C PRO A 343 -18.56 -1.21 34.94
N TRP A 344 -17.56 -1.60 35.73
CA TRP A 344 -17.74 -1.99 37.14
C TRP A 344 -17.30 -0.93 38.15
N GLN A 345 -16.79 0.24 37.72
CA GLN A 345 -16.36 1.28 38.66
C GLN A 345 -16.33 2.68 38.02
N GLN A 346 -17.19 3.57 38.48
CA GLN A 346 -17.51 4.83 37.80
C GLN A 346 -16.76 6.08 38.27
N SER A 347 -15.95 6.06 39.35
CA SER A 347 -15.45 7.35 39.89
C SER A 347 -14.02 7.49 40.44
N THR A 348 -13.21 6.45 40.70
CA THR A 348 -11.94 6.71 41.43
C THR A 348 -10.79 5.72 41.13
N ARG A 349 -10.32 5.64 39.88
CA ARG A 349 -9.00 5.05 39.60
C ARG A 349 -8.08 6.16 39.10
N THR A 350 -6.94 6.35 39.78
CA THR A 350 -5.85 7.20 39.28
C THR A 350 -5.44 6.67 37.91
N THR A 351 -5.51 7.52 36.88
CA THR A 351 -5.12 7.17 35.50
C THR A 351 -3.72 6.57 35.53
N SER A 352 -3.59 5.31 35.13
CA SER A 352 -2.31 4.64 35.02
C SER A 352 -1.78 4.77 33.59
N LYS A 353 -0.49 4.56 33.37
CA LYS A 353 0.09 4.52 32.02
C LYS A 353 -0.39 3.30 31.21
N GLY A 354 -1.17 2.38 31.80
CA GLY A 354 -1.68 1.17 31.13
C GLY A 354 -0.60 0.17 30.71
N THR A 355 0.61 0.24 31.27
CA THR A 355 1.77 -0.55 30.81
C THR A 355 1.59 -2.04 31.06
N VAL A 356 1.03 -2.43 32.22
CA VAL A 356 0.80 -3.83 32.58
C VAL A 356 -0.28 -4.44 31.69
N GLU A 357 -1.36 -3.71 31.44
CA GLU A 357 -2.46 -4.12 30.58
C GLU A 357 -2.00 -4.30 29.13
N ALA A 358 -1.18 -3.37 28.61
CA ALA A 358 -0.61 -3.50 27.27
C ALA A 358 0.36 -4.71 27.18
N ARG A 359 1.23 -4.92 28.17
CA ARG A 359 2.12 -6.10 28.26
C ARG A 359 1.34 -7.41 28.29
N PHE A 360 0.21 -7.44 29.00
CA PHE A 360 -0.68 -8.59 29.02
C PHE A 360 -1.22 -8.93 27.62
N VAL A 361 -1.63 -7.91 26.84
CA VAL A 361 -2.06 -8.13 25.44
C VAL A 361 -0.91 -8.65 24.56
N TYR A 362 0.31 -8.12 24.71
CA TYR A 362 1.47 -8.59 23.95
C TYR A 362 1.77 -10.08 24.16
N VAL A 363 1.54 -10.63 25.36
CA VAL A 363 1.70 -12.06 25.62
C VAL A 363 0.76 -12.89 24.74
N PHE A 364 -0.50 -12.48 24.58
CA PHE A 364 -1.43 -13.18 23.68
C PHE A 364 -1.09 -12.98 22.21
N VAL A 365 -0.63 -11.79 21.81
CA VAL A 365 -0.15 -11.55 20.44
C VAL A 365 0.98 -12.51 20.12
N LEU A 366 2.02 -12.58 20.96
CA LEU A 366 3.16 -13.49 20.77
C LEU A 366 2.71 -14.96 20.81
N GLY A 367 1.79 -15.32 21.70
CA GLY A 367 1.23 -16.67 21.76
C GLY A 367 0.52 -17.08 20.47
N ILE A 368 -0.33 -16.22 19.90
CA ILE A 368 -1.05 -16.49 18.65
C ILE A 368 -0.07 -16.54 17.45
N LEU A 369 0.90 -15.62 17.39
CA LEU A 369 1.92 -15.66 16.34
C LEU A 369 2.76 -16.94 16.43
N PHE A 370 3.10 -17.38 17.64
CA PHE A 370 3.83 -18.62 17.85
C PHE A 370 3.01 -19.85 17.41
N THR A 371 1.70 -19.93 17.73
CA THR A 371 0.87 -21.05 17.28
C THR A 371 0.77 -21.08 15.75
N GLY A 372 0.62 -19.91 15.11
CA GLY A 372 0.55 -19.78 13.66
C GLY A 372 1.84 -20.21 12.97
N THR A 373 2.99 -19.70 13.41
CA THR A 373 4.32 -20.06 12.89
C THR A 373 4.61 -21.55 13.11
N LYS A 374 4.25 -22.11 14.28
CA LYS A 374 4.38 -23.54 14.55
C LYS A 374 3.51 -24.38 13.61
N GLY A 375 2.28 -23.95 13.34
CA GLY A 375 1.38 -24.59 12.39
C GLY A 375 1.95 -24.58 10.97
N LEU A 376 2.51 -23.45 10.56
CA LEU A 376 3.13 -23.25 9.25
C LEU A 376 4.40 -24.12 9.10
N LEU A 377 5.30 -24.11 10.07
CA LEU A 377 6.51 -24.93 10.07
C LEU A 377 6.19 -26.43 10.04
N ARG A 378 5.17 -26.87 10.80
CA ARG A 378 4.71 -28.27 10.78
C ARG A 378 4.16 -28.67 9.40
N SER A 379 3.45 -27.76 8.73
CA SER A 379 2.95 -28.00 7.37
C SER A 379 4.06 -28.11 6.32
N GLN A 380 5.23 -27.55 6.60
CA GLN A 380 6.39 -27.63 5.72
C GLN A 380 7.23 -28.89 5.96
N ILE A 381 7.45 -29.27 7.22
CA ILE A 381 8.41 -30.33 7.58
C ILE A 381 7.76 -31.72 7.61
N LEU A 382 6.54 -31.85 8.18
CA LEU A 382 6.03 -33.16 8.57
C LEU A 382 4.95 -33.71 7.61
N THR A 383 4.06 -32.84 7.16
CA THR A 383 2.92 -33.21 6.30
C THR A 383 2.60 -32.03 5.40
N ALA A 384 2.71 -32.21 4.08
CA ALA A 384 2.33 -31.22 3.05
C ALA A 384 0.80 -31.01 2.99
N ASP A 385 0.21 -30.62 4.12
CA ASP A 385 -1.23 -30.39 4.28
C ASP A 385 -1.54 -28.89 4.06
N ALA A 386 -2.13 -28.59 2.90
CA ALA A 386 -2.56 -27.25 2.52
C ALA A 386 -3.55 -26.64 3.54
N LYS A 387 -4.35 -27.46 4.24
CA LYS A 387 -5.30 -27.00 5.25
C LYS A 387 -4.58 -26.49 6.50
N LEU A 388 -3.50 -27.15 6.90
CA LEU A 388 -2.67 -26.74 8.03
C LEU A 388 -1.90 -25.46 7.70
N LYS A 389 -1.35 -25.34 6.47
CA LYS A 389 -0.71 -24.12 5.97
C LYS A 389 -1.66 -22.92 6.00
N SER A 390 -2.85 -23.07 5.42
CA SER A 390 -3.86 -22.01 5.41
C SER A 390 -4.27 -21.59 6.83
N ARG A 391 -4.49 -22.56 7.73
CA ARG A 391 -4.81 -22.26 9.13
C ARG A 391 -3.69 -21.52 9.85
N GLY A 392 -2.42 -21.90 9.63
CA GLY A 392 -1.27 -21.20 10.20
C GLY A 392 -1.20 -19.73 9.76
N LEU A 393 -1.46 -19.46 8.47
CA LEU A 393 -1.53 -18.09 7.94
C LEU A 393 -2.66 -17.28 8.57
N TRP A 394 -3.86 -17.87 8.72
CA TRP A 394 -4.98 -17.22 9.41
C TRP A 394 -4.69 -16.94 10.89
N GLU A 395 -3.92 -17.80 11.57
CA GLU A 395 -3.47 -17.55 12.94
C GLU A 395 -2.51 -16.36 13.01
N ILE A 396 -1.51 -16.28 12.11
CA ILE A 396 -0.60 -15.12 12.02
C ILE A 396 -1.38 -13.83 11.75
N TYR A 397 -2.31 -13.87 10.80
CA TYR A 397 -3.20 -12.75 10.51
C TYR A 397 -4.04 -12.34 11.74
N SER A 398 -4.58 -13.29 12.49
CA SER A 398 -5.32 -12.99 13.73
C SER A 398 -4.46 -12.33 14.82
N GLY A 399 -3.18 -12.74 14.94
CA GLY A 399 -2.21 -12.11 15.83
C GLY A 399 -1.90 -10.67 15.42
N LEU A 400 -1.77 -10.42 14.11
CA LEU A 400 -1.60 -9.07 13.57
C LEU A 400 -2.83 -8.19 13.83
N VAL A 401 -4.05 -8.71 13.64
CA VAL A 401 -5.29 -7.97 13.95
C VAL A 401 -5.36 -7.60 15.43
N LEU A 402 -5.00 -8.53 16.34
CA LEU A 402 -4.96 -8.24 17.77
C LEU A 402 -3.93 -7.16 18.09
N LEU A 403 -2.73 -7.23 17.48
CA LEU A 403 -1.71 -6.19 17.64
C LEU A 403 -2.21 -4.83 17.15
N VAL A 404 -2.79 -4.76 15.94
CA VAL A 404 -3.34 -3.51 15.40
C VAL A 404 -4.46 -2.96 16.29
N SER A 405 -5.31 -3.83 16.85
CA SER A 405 -6.37 -3.39 17.78
C SER A 405 -5.83 -2.76 19.07
N LEU A 406 -4.67 -3.22 19.55
CA LEU A 406 -3.96 -2.60 20.68
C LEU A 406 -3.34 -1.25 20.29
N LEU A 407 -2.82 -1.12 19.08
CA LEU A 407 -2.14 0.10 18.62
C LEU A 407 -3.12 1.21 18.24
N PHE A 408 -4.25 0.88 17.62
CA PHE A 408 -5.25 1.86 17.19
C PHE A 408 -5.94 2.53 18.37
N ARG A 409 -5.96 3.88 18.37
CA ARG A 409 -6.74 4.67 19.33
C ARG A 409 -8.21 4.24 19.35
N ALA A 410 -8.89 4.48 20.47
CA ALA A 410 -10.26 4.00 20.68
C ALA A 410 -11.25 4.45 19.58
N HIS A 411 -11.13 5.70 19.09
CA HIS A 411 -11.97 6.22 18.00
C HIS A 411 -11.67 5.59 16.63
N ASN A 412 -10.51 4.94 16.46
CA ASN A 412 -10.11 4.26 15.21
C ASN A 412 -10.44 2.75 15.21
N LEU A 413 -10.94 2.19 16.32
CA LEU A 413 -11.43 0.80 16.35
C LEU A 413 -12.56 0.52 15.33
N PRO A 414 -13.51 1.44 15.07
CA PRO A 414 -14.49 1.28 14.00
C PRO A 414 -13.84 1.14 12.61
N VAL A 415 -12.73 1.84 12.34
CA VAL A 415 -11.99 1.71 11.07
C VAL A 415 -11.48 0.29 10.87
N LEU A 416 -10.86 -0.27 11.91
CA LEU A 416 -10.40 -1.66 11.89
C LEU A 416 -11.58 -2.62 11.71
N CYS A 417 -12.67 -2.41 12.44
CA CYS A 417 -13.86 -3.24 12.36
C CYS A 417 -14.47 -3.25 10.94
N CYS A 418 -14.64 -2.08 10.32
CA CYS A 418 -15.11 -1.96 8.94
C CYS A 418 -14.12 -2.59 7.94
N CYS A 419 -12.81 -2.47 8.17
CA CYS A 419 -11.79 -3.13 7.35
C CYS A 419 -11.99 -4.65 7.30
N LEU A 420 -12.10 -5.28 8.47
CA LEU A 420 -12.32 -6.73 8.58
C LEU A 420 -13.69 -7.14 8.00
N LEU A 421 -14.72 -6.33 8.22
CA LEU A 421 -16.05 -6.60 7.68
C LEU A 421 -16.03 -6.57 6.15
N ILE A 422 -15.46 -5.54 5.53
CA ILE A 422 -15.33 -5.44 4.08
C ILE A 422 -14.48 -6.59 3.53
N GLN A 423 -13.36 -6.93 4.18
CA GLN A 423 -12.53 -8.09 3.80
C GLN A 423 -13.34 -9.38 3.76
N THR A 424 -14.11 -9.67 4.82
CA THR A 424 -14.93 -10.89 4.89
C THR A 424 -16.06 -10.91 3.86
N LEU A 425 -16.77 -9.80 3.67
CA LEU A 425 -17.86 -9.72 2.69
C LEU A 425 -17.35 -9.85 1.25
N MET A 426 -16.31 -9.10 0.89
CA MET A 426 -15.70 -9.15 -0.44
C MET A 426 -15.13 -10.54 -0.75
N ALA A 427 -14.45 -11.18 0.21
CA ALA A 427 -13.91 -12.52 0.02
C ALA A 427 -14.99 -13.59 -0.17
N GLN A 428 -16.06 -13.55 0.64
CA GLN A 428 -17.09 -14.60 0.61
C GLN A 428 -18.06 -14.44 -0.57
N PHE A 429 -18.51 -13.23 -0.86
CA PHE A 429 -19.62 -12.99 -1.78
C PHE A 429 -19.18 -12.49 -3.17
N ILE A 430 -18.01 -11.86 -3.27
CA ILE A 430 -17.51 -11.30 -4.53
C ILE A 430 -16.42 -12.17 -5.11
N TRP A 431 -15.23 -12.18 -4.51
CA TRP A 431 -14.04 -12.78 -5.13
C TRP A 431 -14.15 -14.29 -5.34
N LYS A 432 -14.75 -15.00 -4.38
CA LYS A 432 -14.98 -16.44 -4.49
C LYS A 432 -16.04 -16.79 -5.52
N LYS A 433 -17.07 -15.94 -5.70
CA LYS A 433 -18.19 -16.22 -6.60
C LYS A 433 -17.92 -15.78 -8.03
N LEU A 434 -17.24 -14.66 -8.25
CA LEU A 434 -16.97 -14.13 -9.59
C LEU A 434 -15.72 -14.74 -10.25
N HIS A 435 -14.96 -15.57 -9.53
CA HIS A 435 -13.77 -16.25 -10.05
C HIS A 435 -12.77 -15.32 -10.75
N TYR A 436 -12.55 -14.13 -10.18
CA TYR A 436 -11.54 -13.20 -10.67
C TYR A 436 -10.14 -13.83 -10.66
N ASP A 437 -9.28 -13.38 -11.57
CA ASP A 437 -7.90 -13.85 -11.64
C ASP A 437 -7.07 -13.40 -10.42
N ALA A 438 -5.92 -14.06 -10.17
CA ALA A 438 -4.99 -13.71 -9.12
C ALA A 438 -4.48 -12.27 -9.27
N ALA A 439 -4.21 -11.81 -10.50
CA ALA A 439 -3.77 -10.43 -10.76
C ALA A 439 -4.88 -9.42 -10.41
N GLN A 440 -6.09 -9.61 -10.93
CA GLN A 440 -7.25 -8.75 -10.63
C GLN A 440 -7.52 -8.66 -9.12
N THR A 441 -7.55 -9.83 -8.46
CA THR A 441 -7.72 -9.92 -7.00
C THR A 441 -6.65 -9.12 -6.26
N THR A 442 -5.39 -9.21 -6.71
CA THR A 442 -4.25 -8.50 -6.12
C THR A 442 -4.36 -6.99 -6.27
N ILE A 443 -4.71 -6.49 -7.46
CA ILE A 443 -4.88 -5.05 -7.69
C ILE A 443 -6.01 -4.49 -6.82
N MET A 444 -7.14 -5.21 -6.71
CA MET A 444 -8.24 -4.81 -5.84
C MET A 444 -7.82 -4.73 -4.37
N HIS A 445 -7.14 -5.76 -3.84
CA HIS A 445 -6.63 -5.75 -2.47
C HIS A 445 -5.64 -4.59 -2.23
N TYR A 446 -4.81 -4.29 -3.22
CA TYR A 446 -3.88 -3.17 -3.17
C TYR A 446 -4.63 -1.83 -3.05
N TRP A 447 -5.64 -1.58 -3.90
CA TRP A 447 -6.43 -0.34 -3.86
C TRP A 447 -7.17 -0.17 -2.54
N PHE A 448 -7.78 -1.24 -2.03
CA PHE A 448 -8.38 -1.23 -0.70
C PHE A 448 -7.34 -0.92 0.39
N GLY A 449 -6.17 -1.55 0.34
CA GLY A 449 -5.07 -1.28 1.27
C GLY A 449 -4.68 0.19 1.32
N GLN A 450 -4.58 0.84 0.17
CA GLN A 450 -4.26 2.26 0.05
C GLN A 450 -5.39 3.16 0.57
N ALA A 451 -6.66 2.85 0.24
CA ALA A 451 -7.78 3.60 0.78
C ALA A 451 -7.86 3.50 2.32
N PHE A 452 -7.60 2.32 2.88
CA PHE A 452 -7.57 2.11 4.32
C PHE A 452 -6.38 2.76 5.03
N PHE A 453 -5.28 3.06 4.32
CA PHE A 453 -4.24 3.95 4.85
C PHE A 453 -4.83 5.32 5.20
N TYR A 454 -5.61 5.91 4.28
CA TYR A 454 -6.23 7.21 4.49
C TYR A 454 -7.47 7.17 5.39
N PHE A 455 -8.29 6.12 5.38
CA PHE A 455 -9.44 6.02 6.30
C PHE A 455 -9.04 6.03 7.80
N GLN A 456 -7.78 5.75 8.13
CA GLN A 456 -7.25 5.88 9.49
C GLN A 456 -7.00 7.33 9.93
N GLY A 457 -7.08 8.30 9.01
CA GLY A 457 -6.71 9.70 9.25
C GLY A 457 -5.27 10.05 8.87
N ASN A 458 -4.51 9.10 8.28
CA ASN A 458 -3.17 9.39 7.80
C ASN A 458 -3.21 10.27 6.54
N SER A 459 -2.15 11.04 6.30
CA SER A 459 -1.94 11.77 5.06
C SER A 459 -0.48 11.60 4.59
N ASN A 460 -0.13 12.24 3.48
CA ASN A 460 1.26 12.29 3.02
C ASN A 460 2.13 13.29 3.80
N ASN A 461 1.58 13.96 4.82
CA ASN A 461 2.33 14.84 5.71
C ASN A 461 2.83 14.07 6.95
N ILE A 462 4.12 14.22 7.26
CA ILE A 462 4.79 13.60 8.41
C ILE A 462 4.14 13.96 9.75
N ALA A 463 3.46 15.11 9.83
CA ALA A 463 2.73 15.54 11.03
C ALA A 463 1.57 14.59 11.40
N THR A 464 1.10 13.76 10.46
CA THR A 464 0.02 12.79 10.74
C THR A 464 0.50 11.48 11.34
N VAL A 465 1.82 11.24 11.43
CA VAL A 465 2.37 10.04 12.09
C VAL A 465 2.17 10.12 13.60
N ASP A 466 1.40 9.18 14.14
CA ASP A 466 1.14 9.11 15.58
C ASP A 466 2.29 8.45 16.36
N ILE A 467 3.21 9.27 16.85
CA ILE A 467 4.37 8.81 17.64
C ILE A 467 3.93 8.28 19.02
N SER A 468 2.75 8.64 19.53
CA SER A 468 2.31 8.18 20.86
C SER A 468 2.17 6.65 20.95
N VAL A 469 1.94 6.00 19.82
CA VAL A 469 1.82 4.55 19.71
C VAL A 469 3.14 3.82 20.00
N SER A 470 4.27 4.49 19.81
CA SER A 470 5.60 3.95 20.11
C SER A 470 5.81 3.60 21.59
N PHE A 471 5.01 4.20 22.49
CA PHE A 471 5.13 4.03 23.93
C PHE A 471 4.15 3.01 24.52
N VAL A 472 3.33 2.36 23.69
CA VAL A 472 2.34 1.38 24.17
C VAL A 472 3.05 0.20 24.82
N GLY A 473 2.87 0.04 26.14
CA GLY A 473 3.50 -1.04 26.93
C GLY A 473 4.96 -0.81 27.34
N LEU A 474 5.54 0.36 27.03
CA LEU A 474 6.90 0.75 27.41
C LEU A 474 6.89 1.74 28.57
N GLU A 475 7.84 1.60 29.49
CA GLU A 475 8.04 2.55 30.61
C GLU A 475 9.05 3.65 30.26
N SER A 476 10.02 3.32 29.42
CA SER A 476 11.06 4.20 28.90
C SER A 476 11.16 4.07 27.38
N TYR A 477 11.72 5.09 26.72
CA TYR A 477 11.94 5.06 25.28
C TYR A 477 12.99 4.00 24.93
N ILE A 478 12.63 3.08 24.04
CA ILE A 478 13.55 2.13 23.41
C ILE A 478 13.34 2.27 21.90
N GLU A 479 14.43 2.59 21.19
CA GLU A 479 14.38 2.98 19.78
C GLU A 479 13.80 1.89 18.87
N ALA A 480 14.29 0.65 18.97
CA ALA A 480 13.87 -0.42 18.06
C ALA A 480 12.37 -0.77 18.15
N PRO A 481 11.79 -1.04 19.35
CA PRO A 481 10.34 -1.23 19.48
C PRO A 481 9.54 0.00 19.07
N ALA A 482 10.02 1.21 19.38
CA ALA A 482 9.34 2.45 19.04
C ALA A 482 9.14 2.60 17.52
N ILE A 483 10.20 2.33 16.74
CA ILE A 483 10.16 2.37 15.28
C ILE A 483 9.18 1.32 14.73
N VAL A 484 9.28 0.07 15.22
CA VAL A 484 8.44 -1.03 14.73
C VAL A 484 6.96 -0.79 15.04
N LEU A 485 6.62 -0.37 16.26
CA LEU A 485 5.24 -0.11 16.65
C LEU A 485 4.63 1.05 15.87
N THR A 486 5.40 2.14 15.66
CA THR A 486 4.96 3.29 14.87
C THR A 486 4.75 2.91 13.40
N ALA A 487 5.65 2.11 12.83
CA ALA A 487 5.51 1.62 11.46
C ALA A 487 4.27 0.71 11.32
N LEU A 488 4.08 -0.23 12.25
CA LEU A 488 2.94 -1.14 12.23
C LEU A 488 1.61 -0.41 12.41
N SER A 489 1.54 0.64 13.23
CA SER A 489 0.32 1.43 13.39
C SER A 489 0.03 2.31 12.18
N THR A 490 1.05 2.98 11.64
CA THR A 490 0.90 3.90 10.50
C THR A 490 0.48 3.14 9.24
N TYR A 491 1.07 1.97 8.98
CA TYR A 491 0.84 1.17 7.78
C TYR A 491 -0.10 -0.01 8.01
N ALA A 492 -0.88 -0.01 9.09
CA ALA A 492 -1.77 -1.11 9.46
C ALA A 492 -2.76 -1.47 8.33
N GLY A 493 -3.41 -0.48 7.71
CA GLY A 493 -4.34 -0.68 6.60
C GLY A 493 -3.73 -1.50 5.44
N PRO A 494 -2.71 -0.98 4.74
CA PRO A 494 -2.03 -1.70 3.67
C PRO A 494 -1.51 -3.08 4.10
N LEU A 495 -0.95 -3.19 5.30
CA LEU A 495 -0.40 -4.44 5.81
C LEU A 495 -1.49 -5.50 6.03
N LEU A 496 -2.61 -5.13 6.64
CA LEU A 496 -3.75 -6.04 6.84
C LEU A 496 -4.32 -6.54 5.52
N TRP A 497 -4.45 -5.67 4.51
CA TRP A 497 -4.94 -6.06 3.18
C TRP A 497 -3.94 -6.96 2.44
N ALA A 498 -2.63 -6.70 2.55
CA ALA A 498 -1.60 -7.54 1.94
C ALA A 498 -1.52 -8.93 2.61
N CYS A 499 -1.61 -9.00 3.95
CA CYS A 499 -1.67 -10.28 4.66
C CYS A 499 -2.97 -11.04 4.35
N HIS A 500 -4.10 -10.34 4.25
CA HIS A 500 -5.39 -10.94 3.86
C HIS A 500 -5.33 -11.51 2.44
N LEU A 501 -4.73 -10.79 1.47
CA LEU A 501 -4.56 -11.27 0.10
C LEU A 501 -3.90 -12.65 0.08
N VAL A 502 -2.83 -12.84 0.84
CA VAL A 502 -2.15 -14.13 0.84
C VAL A 502 -2.91 -15.21 1.60
N CYS A 503 -3.59 -14.86 2.70
CA CYS A 503 -4.51 -15.80 3.35
C CYS A 503 -5.61 -16.26 2.39
N TYR A 504 -6.15 -15.34 1.58
CA TYR A 504 -7.17 -15.61 0.58
C TYR A 504 -6.64 -16.50 -0.55
N LEU A 505 -5.54 -16.10 -1.20
CA LEU A 505 -4.90 -16.86 -2.29
C LEU A 505 -4.46 -18.26 -1.83
N SER A 506 -4.01 -18.41 -0.58
CA SER A 506 -3.62 -19.71 -0.03
C SER A 506 -4.78 -20.60 0.42
N SER A 507 -5.99 -20.05 0.64
CA SER A 507 -7.13 -20.82 1.15
C SER A 507 -7.98 -21.47 0.06
N GLU A 508 -7.92 -20.94 -1.16
CA GLU A 508 -8.78 -21.39 -2.26
C GLU A 508 -8.16 -22.63 -2.93
N ARG A 509 -8.70 -23.81 -2.59
CA ARG A 509 -8.16 -25.13 -2.98
C ARG A 509 -8.14 -25.38 -4.49
N GLU A 510 -8.95 -24.65 -5.25
CA GLU A 510 -9.06 -24.76 -6.71
C GLU A 510 -8.03 -23.90 -7.46
N ARG A 511 -7.40 -22.93 -6.79
CA ARG A 511 -6.37 -22.10 -7.44
C ARG A 511 -5.04 -22.84 -7.47
N SER A 512 -4.37 -22.77 -8.60
CA SER A 512 -3.04 -23.37 -8.79
C SER A 512 -2.07 -22.82 -7.73
N PRO A 513 -1.07 -23.61 -7.28
CA PRO A 513 -0.06 -23.14 -6.32
C PRO A 513 0.66 -21.86 -6.78
N VAL A 514 0.70 -21.66 -8.09
CA VAL A 514 1.23 -20.54 -8.86
C VAL A 514 0.55 -19.19 -8.53
N ALA A 515 -0.69 -19.20 -8.04
CA ALA A 515 -1.46 -17.99 -7.77
C ALA A 515 -0.81 -17.07 -6.71
N ILE A 516 -0.08 -17.65 -5.74
CA ILE A 516 0.64 -16.86 -4.72
C ILE A 516 1.84 -16.15 -5.37
N GLY A 517 2.63 -16.85 -6.19
CA GLY A 517 3.72 -16.27 -6.96
C GLY A 517 3.25 -15.12 -7.86
N HIS A 518 2.14 -15.32 -8.58
CA HIS A 518 1.50 -14.27 -9.39
C HIS A 518 1.08 -13.06 -8.55
N GLY A 519 0.46 -13.28 -7.39
CA GLY A 519 0.04 -12.22 -6.49
C GLY A 519 1.21 -11.42 -5.91
N CYS A 520 2.24 -12.09 -5.41
CA CYS A 520 3.46 -11.44 -4.89
C CYS A 520 4.15 -10.60 -5.96
N TYR A 521 4.27 -11.14 -7.17
CA TYR A 521 4.89 -10.45 -8.28
C TYR A 521 4.07 -9.26 -8.77
N CYS A 522 2.75 -9.40 -8.87
CA CYS A 522 1.83 -8.31 -9.20
C CYS A 522 1.89 -7.19 -8.13
N LEU A 523 1.92 -7.54 -6.84
CA LEU A 523 2.04 -6.57 -5.75
C LEU A 523 3.38 -5.80 -5.81
N ALA A 524 4.48 -6.48 -6.15
CA ALA A 524 5.78 -5.84 -6.34
C ALA A 524 5.76 -4.83 -7.52
N LEU A 525 5.11 -5.18 -8.63
CA LEU A 525 4.94 -4.27 -9.78
C LEU A 525 4.07 -3.07 -9.46
N LEU A 526 2.92 -3.28 -8.81
CA LEU A 526 1.97 -2.22 -8.43
C LEU A 526 2.60 -1.15 -7.53
N ARG A 527 3.63 -1.50 -6.77
CA ARG A 527 4.38 -0.57 -5.92
C ARG A 527 5.61 0.03 -6.61
N SER A 528 6.38 -0.79 -7.33
CA SER A 528 7.62 -0.34 -7.96
C SER A 528 7.39 0.65 -9.11
N VAL A 529 6.32 0.47 -9.91
CA VAL A 529 6.03 1.37 -11.05
C VAL A 529 5.73 2.80 -10.58
N PRO A 530 4.75 3.06 -9.67
CA PRO A 530 4.50 4.41 -9.20
C PRO A 530 5.69 5.01 -8.44
N ALA A 531 6.41 4.21 -7.63
CA ALA A 531 7.56 4.71 -6.89
C ALA A 531 8.71 5.16 -7.79
N ALA A 532 9.02 4.40 -8.85
CA ALA A 532 10.04 4.79 -9.83
C ALA A 532 9.65 6.06 -10.59
N ALA A 533 8.40 6.14 -11.05
CA ALA A 533 7.88 7.34 -11.69
C ALA A 533 7.94 8.55 -10.76
N TYR A 534 7.56 8.36 -9.49
CA TYR A 534 7.59 9.40 -8.48
C TYR A 534 9.00 9.92 -8.20
N ILE A 535 10.01 9.04 -8.10
CA ILE A 535 11.41 9.45 -7.92
C ILE A 535 11.90 10.33 -9.08
N VAL A 536 11.52 10.02 -10.32
CA VAL A 536 11.82 10.90 -11.48
C VAL A 536 11.13 12.24 -11.33
N LEU A 537 9.83 12.23 -11.02
CA LEU A 537 9.05 13.45 -10.86
C LEU A 537 9.64 14.36 -9.78
N VAL A 538 9.99 13.82 -8.61
CA VAL A 538 10.63 14.57 -7.51
C VAL A 538 12.00 15.12 -7.94
N THR A 539 12.76 14.36 -8.73
CA THR A 539 14.07 14.83 -9.23
C THR A 539 13.94 15.96 -10.26
N VAL A 540 12.95 15.86 -11.16
CA VAL A 540 12.64 16.90 -12.14
C VAL A 540 12.09 18.15 -11.45
N LEU A 541 11.18 17.97 -10.50
CA LEU A 541 10.52 19.02 -9.71
C LEU A 541 11.32 19.47 -8.49
N ARG A 542 12.63 19.19 -8.41
CA ARG A 542 13.44 19.50 -7.21
C ARG A 542 13.45 20.98 -6.81
N TYR A 543 13.30 21.90 -7.75
CA TYR A 543 13.22 23.34 -7.48
C TYR A 543 11.78 23.85 -7.31
N HIS A 544 10.80 22.95 -7.23
CA HIS A 544 9.41 23.31 -7.03
C HIS A 544 9.18 23.80 -5.58
N LEU A 545 8.30 24.79 -5.40
CA LEU A 545 8.04 25.43 -4.11
C LEU A 545 7.66 24.45 -2.99
N PHE A 546 6.90 23.40 -3.33
CA PHE A 546 6.43 22.36 -2.39
C PHE A 546 7.35 21.13 -2.29
N ILE A 547 8.61 21.22 -2.71
CA ILE A 547 9.54 20.07 -2.66
C ILE A 547 9.72 19.51 -1.23
N TRP A 548 9.83 20.39 -0.23
CA TRP A 548 10.07 20.00 1.17
C TRP A 548 8.80 19.71 1.96
N SER A 549 7.67 20.35 1.63
CA SER A 549 6.43 20.21 2.39
C SER A 549 5.53 19.08 1.88
N VAL A 550 5.55 18.79 0.58
CA VAL A 550 4.64 17.80 -0.04
C VAL A 550 5.45 16.64 -0.64
N PHE A 551 6.40 16.95 -1.52
CA PHE A 551 7.04 15.89 -2.32
C PHE A 551 7.99 15.00 -1.51
N SER A 552 8.86 15.60 -0.69
CA SER A 552 9.84 14.89 0.13
C SER A 552 9.21 14.00 1.22
N PRO A 553 8.22 14.48 2.02
CA PRO A 553 7.52 13.62 2.97
C PRO A 553 6.86 12.41 2.29
N LYS A 554 6.17 12.63 1.17
CA LYS A 554 5.59 11.53 0.38
C LYS A 554 6.63 10.52 -0.08
N LEU A 555 7.82 10.96 -0.48
CA LEU A 555 8.90 10.05 -0.90
C LEU A 555 9.36 9.14 0.25
N LEU A 556 9.37 9.65 1.49
CA LEU A 556 9.65 8.84 2.69
C LEU A 556 8.54 7.81 2.95
N TYR A 557 7.28 8.20 2.81
CA TYR A 557 6.15 7.27 2.89
C TYR A 557 6.24 6.16 1.83
N GLU A 558 6.52 6.51 0.58
CA GLU A 558 6.70 5.51 -0.49
C GLU A 558 7.87 4.57 -0.23
N SER A 559 8.98 5.09 0.30
CA SER A 559 10.14 4.26 0.67
C SER A 559 9.77 3.23 1.76
N MET A 560 9.03 3.64 2.78
CA MET A 560 8.55 2.73 3.82
C MET A 560 7.51 1.74 3.30
N HIS A 561 6.60 2.16 2.43
CA HIS A 561 5.66 1.25 1.76
C HIS A 561 6.38 0.17 0.94
N LEU A 562 7.44 0.54 0.21
CA LEU A 562 8.27 -0.42 -0.53
C LEU A 562 8.95 -1.42 0.41
N LEU A 563 9.53 -0.95 1.51
CA LEU A 563 10.18 -1.81 2.52
C LEU A 563 9.18 -2.80 3.14
N LEU A 564 7.99 -2.33 3.52
CA LEU A 564 6.94 -3.20 4.06
C LEU A 564 6.46 -4.21 3.04
N THR A 565 6.22 -3.78 1.79
CA THR A 565 5.80 -4.67 0.71
C THR A 565 6.87 -5.72 0.43
N ALA A 566 8.15 -5.34 0.41
CA ALA A 566 9.26 -6.27 0.25
C ALA A 566 9.33 -7.30 1.38
N GLY A 567 9.15 -6.86 2.64
CA GLY A 567 9.11 -7.76 3.80
C GLY A 567 7.95 -8.76 3.73
N VAL A 568 6.77 -8.30 3.29
CA VAL A 568 5.59 -9.15 3.06
C VAL A 568 5.86 -10.17 1.93
N CYS A 569 6.37 -9.73 0.78
CA CYS A 569 6.72 -10.63 -0.32
C CYS A 569 7.79 -11.65 0.07
N LEU A 570 8.83 -11.23 0.82
CA LEU A 570 9.89 -12.13 1.31
C LEU A 570 9.33 -13.18 2.27
N PHE A 571 8.50 -12.76 3.22
CA PHE A 571 7.82 -13.69 4.12
C PHE A 571 7.01 -14.73 3.33
N PHE A 572 6.34 -14.35 2.25
CA PHE A 572 5.55 -15.31 1.48
C PHE A 572 6.36 -16.21 0.55
N ILE A 573 7.38 -15.69 -0.12
CA ILE A 573 8.28 -16.49 -0.97
C ILE A 573 9.00 -17.55 -0.14
N THR A 574 9.51 -17.17 1.04
CA THR A 574 10.16 -18.13 1.95
C THR A 574 9.19 -19.23 2.41
N MET A 575 7.90 -18.91 2.55
CA MET A 575 6.86 -19.90 2.90
C MET A 575 6.42 -20.80 1.73
N GLU A 576 6.78 -20.44 0.49
CA GLU A 576 6.51 -21.22 -0.71
C GLU A 576 7.69 -22.14 -1.09
N GLN A 577 8.93 -21.64 -1.01
CA GLN A 577 10.14 -22.38 -1.39
C GLN A 577 10.41 -23.65 -0.55
N SER A 578 9.99 -23.68 0.72
CA SER A 578 10.12 -24.89 1.55
C SER A 578 9.33 -26.09 1.02
N HIS A 579 8.44 -25.88 0.03
CA HIS A 579 7.55 -26.89 -0.52
C HIS A 579 8.11 -27.59 -1.78
N SER A 580 9.13 -27.01 -2.43
CA SER A 580 9.76 -27.56 -3.63
C SER A 580 10.98 -28.43 -3.30
N THR A 581 11.72 -28.11 -2.24
CA THR A 581 12.91 -28.88 -1.80
C THR A 581 12.57 -30.21 -1.15
N SER A 582 11.33 -30.43 -0.68
CA SER A 582 10.91 -31.73 -0.12
C SER A 582 10.54 -32.77 -1.19
N LYS A 583 10.60 -32.41 -2.48
CA LYS A 583 10.28 -33.30 -3.61
C LYS A 583 11.49 -33.65 -4.48
N SER A 584 12.70 -33.17 -4.14
CA SER A 584 13.95 -33.53 -4.82
C SER A 584 14.71 -34.62 -4.07
#